data_AF-A0A7Z7FJP8-F1
#
_entry.id   AF-A0A7Z7FJP8-F1
#
_cell.length_a   1.000
_cell.length_b   1.000
_cell.length_c   1.000
_cell.angle_alpha   90.00
_cell.angle_beta   90.00
_cell.angle_gamma   90.00
#
_symmetry.space_group_name_H-M   'P 1'
#
loop_
_entity.id
_entity.type
_entity.pdbx_description
1 polymer ?
#
loop_
_entity_poly.entity_id
_entity_poly.type
_entity_poly.pdbx_seq_one_letter_code
_entity_poly.pdbx_strand_id
1 'polypeptide(L)' 'MLHVYVEPVPKGRWGPIDGYTVEFKDGTKVTPEIYRSEMLAVGEIKLRGYVPLLAKVRITDKAVTEHWQAPGQPLPQD' A
#
# COMPACT_ATOMS: atom_id res chain seq x y z
N MET A 1 16.60 -3.22 -0.65
CA MET A 1 15.37 -3.61 0.07
C MET A 1 14.24 -3.76 -0.95
N LEU A 2 13.28 -4.67 -0.72
CA LEU A 2 12.18 -4.94 -1.65
C LEU A 2 11.00 -3.99 -1.41
N HIS A 3 10.30 -3.59 -2.48
CA HIS A 3 9.06 -2.81 -2.38
C HIS A 3 7.89 -3.70 -1.96
N VAL A 4 7.07 -3.18 -1.03
CA VAL A 4 5.82 -3.79 -0.59
C VAL A 4 4.71 -2.76 -0.73
N TYR A 5 3.64 -3.17 -1.39
CA TYR A 5 2.50 -2.36 -1.76
C TYR A 5 1.45 -2.42 -0.67
N VAL A 6 1.08 -1.26 -0.14
CA VAL A 6 -0.05 -1.09 0.79
C VAL A 6 -1.28 -0.87 -0.06
N GLU A 7 -2.06 -1.93 -0.25
CA GLU A 7 -3.29 -1.87 -1.03
C GLU A 7 -4.50 -1.73 -0.13
N PRO A 8 -5.39 -0.76 -0.39
CA PRO A 8 -6.61 -0.71 0.36
C PRO A 8 -7.50 -1.89 -0.03
N VAL A 9 -8.11 -2.50 0.97
CA VAL A 9 -9.19 -3.45 0.78
C VAL A 9 -10.52 -2.77 1.04
N PRO A 10 -11.54 -3.11 0.26
CA PRO A 10 -11.53 -4.04 -0.87
C PRO A 10 -10.84 -3.49 -2.13
N LYS A 11 -10.12 -4.35 -2.84
CA LYS A 11 -9.30 -3.95 -3.99
C LYS A 11 -10.13 -3.60 -5.20
N GLY A 12 -9.65 -2.64 -5.99
CA GLY A 12 -10.18 -2.33 -7.31
C GLY A 12 -11.65 -1.89 -7.32
N ARG A 13 -12.20 -1.46 -6.18
CA ARG A 13 -13.60 -1.02 -6.09
C ARG A 13 -13.77 0.31 -5.38
N TRP A 14 -14.78 1.04 -5.82
CA TRP A 14 -15.29 2.22 -5.15
C TRP A 14 -16.06 1.82 -3.88
N GLY A 15 -16.13 2.74 -2.91
CA GLY A 15 -16.81 2.52 -1.63
C GLY A 15 -15.85 2.46 -0.42
N PRO A 16 -16.38 2.16 0.77
CA PRO A 16 -15.63 2.21 2.04
C PRO A 16 -14.34 1.38 2.02
N ILE A 17 -13.35 1.85 2.78
CA ILE A 17 -12.11 1.12 3.06
C ILE A 17 -12.32 0.31 4.33
N ASP A 18 -12.20 -1.01 4.21
CA ASP A 18 -12.28 -1.91 5.35
C ASP A 18 -10.90 -2.06 6.02
N GLY A 19 -9.83 -1.80 5.29
CA GLY A 19 -8.46 -1.80 5.79
C GLY A 19 -7.43 -1.83 4.67
N TYR A 20 -6.24 -2.34 4.99
CA TYR A 20 -5.08 -2.35 4.10
C TYR A 20 -4.36 -3.69 4.18
N THR A 21 -4.03 -4.24 3.01
CA THR A 21 -3.17 -5.42 2.88
C THR A 21 -1.78 -5.02 2.42
N VAL A 22 -0.79 -5.83 2.77
CA VAL A 22 0.62 -5.61 2.40
C VAL A 22 1.09 -6.75 1.50
N GLU A 23 1.52 -6.41 0.28
CA GLU A 23 1.82 -7.40 -0.76
C GLU A 23 3.07 -7.07 -1.55
N PHE A 24 3.77 -8.10 -2.01
CA PHE A 24 4.81 -7.96 -3.02
C PHE A 24 4.20 -7.65 -4.40
N LYS A 25 5.07 -7.34 -5.37
CA LYS A 25 4.66 -6.96 -6.74
C LYS A 25 3.81 -8.03 -7.44
N ASP A 26 4.07 -9.29 -7.15
CA ASP A 26 3.35 -10.46 -7.69
C ASP A 26 2.01 -10.74 -7.00
N GLY A 27 1.63 -9.95 -5.98
CA GLY A 27 0.42 -10.14 -5.18
C GLY A 27 0.59 -11.08 -3.99
N THR A 28 1.78 -11.66 -3.79
CA THR A 28 2.07 -12.47 -2.60
C THR A 28 1.96 -11.62 -1.35
N LYS A 29 1.15 -12.05 -0.38
CA LYS A 29 0.97 -11.35 0.90
C LYS A 29 2.23 -11.45 1.75
N VAL A 30 2.66 -10.32 2.31
CA VAL A 30 3.75 -10.29 3.30
C VAL A 30 3.26 -10.82 4.65
N THR A 31 2.00 -10.52 4.98
CA THR A 31 1.30 -11.04 6.17
C THR A 31 -0.16 -11.38 5.81
N PRO A 32 -0.81 -12.31 6.53
CA PRO A 32 -2.23 -12.61 6.31
C PRO A 32 -3.17 -11.52 6.84
N GLU A 33 -2.64 -10.51 7.54
CA GLU A 33 -3.43 -9.50 8.25
C GLU A 33 -4.03 -8.44 7.32
N ILE A 34 -5.18 -7.91 7.74
CA ILE A 34 -5.75 -6.67 7.21
C ILE A 34 -5.55 -5.60 8.27
N TYR A 35 -4.74 -4.60 7.96
CA TYR A 35 -4.46 -3.48 8.86
C TYR A 35 -5.60 -2.47 8.80
N ARG A 36 -6.09 -2.02 9.97
CA ARG A 36 -7.16 -1.02 10.06
C ARG A 36 -6.75 0.39 9.59
N SER A 37 -5.46 0.65 9.37
CA SER A 37 -4.97 1.94 8.87
C SER A 37 -3.68 1.79 8.06
N GLU A 38 -3.45 2.75 7.15
CA GLU A 38 -2.21 2.81 6.34
C GLU A 38 -0.97 2.89 7.22
N MET A 39 -1.03 3.70 8.29
CA MET A 39 0.09 3.89 9.20
C MET A 39 0.54 2.58 9.85
N LEU A 40 -0.40 1.70 10.21
CA LEU A 40 -0.07 0.38 10.78
C LEU A 40 0.55 -0.54 9.73
N ALA A 41 0.00 -0.58 8.52
CA ALA A 41 0.56 -1.34 7.41
C ALA A 41 1.98 -0.88 7.05
N VAL A 42 2.21 0.43 6.98
CA VAL A 42 3.53 1.04 6.74
C VAL A 42 4.51 0.68 7.85
N GLY A 43 4.07 0.73 9.11
CA GLY A 43 4.88 0.34 10.26
C GLY A 43 5.35 -1.11 10.15
N GLU A 44 4.44 -2.04 9.85
CA GLU A 44 4.75 -3.45 9.69
C GLU A 44 5.80 -3.70 8.59
N ILE A 45 5.61 -3.07 7.43
CA ILE A 45 6.54 -3.21 6.29
C ILE A 45 7.95 -2.75 6.70
N LYS A 46 8.06 -1.62 7.39
CA LYS A 46 9.34 -1.07 7.86
C LYS A 46 9.99 -1.97 8.90
N LEU A 47 9.24 -2.50 9.87
CA LEU A 47 9.73 -3.43 10.89
C LEU A 47 10.35 -4.69 10.27
N ARG A 48 9.82 -5.14 9.12
CA ARG A 48 10.33 -6.29 8.36
C ARG A 48 11.51 -5.96 7.45
N GLY A 49 11.96 -4.71 7.39
CA GLY A 49 13.09 -4.29 6.54
C GLY A 49 12.74 -4.12 5.05
N TYR A 50 11.46 -3.89 4.74
CA TYR A 50 11.01 -3.62 3.38
C TYR A 50 10.71 -2.12 3.15
N VAL A 51 10.54 -1.75 1.88
CA VAL A 51 10.22 -0.37 1.47
C VAL A 51 8.71 -0.28 1.16
N PRO A 52 7.91 0.42 1.98
CA PRO A 52 6.49 0.59 1.73
C PRO A 52 6.21 1.51 0.53
N LEU A 53 5.19 1.16 -0.25
CA LEU A 53 4.59 1.98 -1.28
C LEU A 53 3.08 2.13 -1.01
N LEU A 54 2.62 3.37 -0.89
CA LEU A 54 1.20 3.70 -0.67
C LEU A 54 0.49 3.92 -1.99
N ALA A 55 -0.77 3.47 -2.08
CA ALA A 55 -1.64 3.76 -3.20
C ALA A 55 -1.98 5.26 -3.28
N LYS A 56 -1.76 5.88 -4.44
CA LYS A 56 -2.21 7.24 -4.76
C LYS A 56 -3.63 7.28 -5.33
N VAL A 57 -4.08 6.17 -5.89
CA VAL A 57 -5.39 6.03 -6.53
C VAL A 57 -6.13 4.86 -5.92
N ARG A 58 -7.47 4.89 -6.01
CA ARG A 58 -8.33 3.86 -5.42
C ARG A 58 -8.22 2.51 -6.13
N ILE A 59 -8.13 2.54 -7.46
CA ILE A 59 -7.99 1.35 -8.32
C ILE A 59 -6.54 1.32 -8.77
N THR A 60 -5.75 0.50 -8.10
CA THR A 60 -4.31 0.41 -8.31
C THR A 60 -3.94 -0.59 -9.40
N ASP A 61 -2.75 -0.38 -9.95
CA ASP A 61 -2.04 -1.35 -10.78
C ASP A 61 -0.57 -1.31 -10.34
N LYS A 62 -0.05 -2.43 -9.83
CA LYS A 62 1.33 -2.54 -9.32
C LYS A 62 2.39 -2.37 -10.42
N ALA A 63 2.00 -2.43 -11.70
CA ALA A 63 2.86 -2.13 -12.84
C ALA A 63 2.94 -0.62 -13.17
N VAL A 64 1.97 0.19 -12.73
CA VAL A 64 1.91 1.63 -13.00
C VAL A 64 2.52 2.39 -11.83
N THR A 65 3.74 2.89 -11.99
CA THR A 65 4.51 3.53 -10.90
C THR A 65 3.80 4.77 -10.33
N GLU A 66 3.07 5.50 -11.17
CA GLU A 66 2.34 6.72 -10.83
C GLU A 66 1.18 6.47 -9.87
N HIS A 67 0.73 5.22 -9.74
CA HIS A 67 -0.27 4.79 -8.76
C HIS A 67 0.30 4.67 -7.35
N TRP A 68 1.62 4.85 -7.16
CA TRP A 68 2.30 4.57 -5.90
C TRP A 68 3.19 5.73 -5.46
N GLN A 69 3.35 5.88 -4.15
CA GLN A 69 4.27 6.86 -3.56
C GLN A 69 4.94 6.34 -2.29
N ALA A 70 6.07 6.94 -1.94
CA ALA A 70 6.69 6.71 -0.64
C ALA A 70 5.84 7.33 0.48
N PRO A 71 5.75 6.71 1.67
CA PRO A 71 5.07 7.32 2.81
C PRO A 71 5.75 8.62 3.23
N GLY A 72 4.94 9.66 3.51
CA GLY A 72 5.44 10.96 3.96
C GLY A 72 5.94 11.87 2.83
N GLN A 73 5.76 11.49 1.57
CA GLN A 73 5.95 12.41 0.46
C GLN A 73 4.79 13.43 0.46
N PRO A 74 5.06 14.76 0.55
CA PRO A 74 4.02 15.77 0.45
C PRO A 74 3.31 15.64 -0.90
N LEU A 75 1.98 15.75 -0.91
CA LEU A 75 1.24 15.88 -2.17
C LEU A 75 1.76 17.12 -2.91
N PRO A 76 1.97 17.06 -4.24
CA PRO A 76 2.24 18.25 -5.02
C PRO A 76 1.17 19.30 -4.71
N GLN A 77 1.59 20.48 -4.27
CA GLN A 77 0.68 21.61 -4.15
C GLN A 77 0.62 22.26 -5.52
N ASP A 78 -0.58 22.30 -6.11
CA ASP A 78 -0.89 23.09 -7.32
C ASP A 78 -0.77 24.59 -7.04
#